data_AF-A0A7J3WH64-F1
#
_entry.id   AF-A0A7J3WH64-F1
#
_cell.length_a   1.000
_cell.length_b   1.000
_cell.length_c   1.000
_cell.angle_alpha   90.00
_cell.angle_beta   90.00
_cell.angle_gamma   90.00
#
_symmetry.space_group_name_H-M   'P 1'
#
loop_
_entity.id
_entity.type
_entity.pdbx_description
1 polymer ?
#
loop_
_entity_poly.entity_id
_entity_poly.type
_entity_poly.pdbx_seq_one_letter_code
_entity_poly.pdbx_strand_id
1 'polypeptide(L)'
;MELNLRERIELMRQGIIQRALIPLLEERGFFPSFWKRPVSLEDMELREDGWMPFYTRYTTWETYVREEPLNLYFNTFYGDVHEKAYRYCFVEYLLSWPNYELNKRLVGLFTRLNLRSGGYIWKCKRMVDITSPDSALMDIEKNYDELLLALMDAGVVDTNASAEGVGRQRRHRP
;
A
#
# COMPACT_ATOMS: atom_id res chain seq x y z
N MET A 1 -18.91 15.22 -18.79
CA MET A 1 -18.79 14.47 -20.07
C MET A 1 -18.49 13.03 -19.67
N GLU A 2 -19.37 12.08 -19.94
CA GLU A 2 -19.12 10.68 -19.57
C GLU A 2 -18.25 10.02 -20.64
N LEU A 3 -17.07 9.54 -20.22
CA LEU A 3 -16.16 8.79 -21.09
C LEU A 3 -16.75 7.43 -21.42
N ASN A 4 -16.60 6.98 -22.66
CA ASN A 4 -16.98 5.62 -23.06
C ASN A 4 -15.98 4.58 -22.53
N LEU A 5 -16.36 3.29 -22.54
CA LEU A 5 -15.53 2.21 -21.98
C LEU A 5 -14.13 2.14 -22.60
N ARG A 6 -14.03 2.34 -23.92
CA ARG A 6 -12.75 2.30 -24.65
C ARG A 6 -11.82 3.43 -24.24
N GLU A 7 -12.35 4.64 -24.11
CA GLU A 7 -11.61 5.81 -23.62
C GLU A 7 -11.12 5.60 -22.19
N ARG A 8 -11.98 5.08 -21.30
CA ARG A 8 -11.58 4.76 -19.92
C ARG A 8 -10.45 3.73 -19.89
N ILE A 9 -10.55 2.66 -20.69
CA ILE A 9 -9.49 1.64 -20.79
C ILE A 9 -8.18 2.26 -21.29
N GLU A 10 -8.22 3.16 -22.26
CA GLU A 10 -7.02 3.82 -22.78
C GLU A 10 -6.39 4.75 -21.74
N LEU A 11 -7.19 5.49 -20.96
CA LEU A 11 -6.69 6.31 -19.84
C LEU A 11 -6.08 5.44 -18.73
N MET A 12 -6.69 4.29 -18.42
CA MET A 12 -6.12 3.32 -17.47
C MET A 12 -4.80 2.76 -17.99
N ARG A 13 -4.73 2.39 -19.28
CA ARG A 13 -3.51 1.90 -19.95
C ARG A 13 -2.36 2.90 -19.90
N GLN A 14 -2.67 4.18 -20.02
CA GLN A 14 -1.70 5.27 -19.95
C GLN A 14 -1.30 5.62 -18.50
N GLY A 15 -1.89 4.94 -17.51
CA GLY A 15 -1.66 5.22 -16.08
C GLY A 15 -2.25 6.56 -15.63
N ILE A 16 -3.13 7.17 -16.44
CA ILE A 16 -3.73 8.49 -16.16
C ILE A 16 -4.65 8.39 -14.95
N ILE A 17 -5.40 7.29 -14.80
CA ILE A 17 -6.27 7.11 -13.63
C ILE A 17 -5.46 6.94 -12.34
N GLN A 18 -4.37 6.19 -12.38
CA GLN A 18 -3.44 6.11 -11.24
C GLN A 18 -2.87 7.49 -10.87
N ARG A 19 -2.52 8.30 -11.88
CA ARG A 19 -2.05 9.67 -11.67
C ARG A 19 -3.14 10.63 -11.20
N ALA A 20 -4.41 10.34 -11.49
CA ALA A 20 -5.56 11.09 -10.97
C ALA A 20 -5.89 10.70 -9.52
N LEU A 21 -5.58 9.46 -9.10
CA LEU A 21 -5.75 9.02 -7.71
C LEU A 21 -4.81 9.74 -6.74
N ILE A 22 -3.57 10.03 -7.16
CA ILE A 22 -2.56 10.62 -6.28
C ILE A 22 -3.00 12.01 -5.73
N PRO A 23 -3.40 12.99 -6.55
CA PRO A 23 -3.90 14.27 -6.03
C PRO A 23 -5.10 14.10 -5.09
N LEU A 24 -6.02 13.19 -5.43
CA LEU A 24 -7.19 12.94 -4.59
C LEU A 24 -6.82 12.29 -3.25
N LEU A 25 -5.82 11.41 -3.22
CA LEU A 25 -5.26 10.85 -1.99
C LEU A 25 -4.66 11.95 -1.11
N GLU A 26 -3.92 12.87 -1.70
CA GLU A 26 -3.33 14.01 -0.99
C GLU A 26 -4.41 14.94 -0.42
N GLU A 27 -5.49 15.21 -1.16
CA GLU A 27 -6.65 15.94 -0.66
C GLU A 27 -7.33 15.24 0.53
N ARG A 28 -7.24 13.91 0.62
CA ARG A 28 -7.73 13.09 1.75
C ARG A 28 -6.70 12.91 2.87
N GLY A 29 -5.59 13.63 2.82
CA GLY A 29 -4.57 13.65 3.86
C GLY A 29 -3.54 12.52 3.77
N PHE A 30 -3.50 11.76 2.68
CA PHE A 30 -2.42 10.81 2.42
C PHE A 30 -1.24 11.54 1.77
N PHE A 31 -0.13 11.66 2.49
CA PHE A 31 1.05 12.37 1.99
C PHE A 31 2.20 11.42 1.66
N PRO A 32 3.05 11.77 0.67
CA PRO A 32 4.25 11.00 0.38
C PRO A 32 5.12 10.80 1.63
N SER A 33 5.52 9.55 1.88
CA SER A 33 6.42 9.18 2.96
C SER A 33 7.86 9.11 2.47
N PHE A 34 8.79 9.46 3.36
CA PHE A 34 10.23 9.25 3.12
C PHE A 34 10.62 7.77 3.23
N TRP A 35 9.80 6.95 3.89
CA TRP A 35 10.05 5.52 4.02
C TRP A 35 9.76 4.82 2.69
N LYS A 36 10.77 4.20 2.06
CA LYS A 36 10.58 3.46 0.81
C LYS A 36 10.33 1.99 1.09
N ARG A 37 9.33 1.40 0.41
CA ARG A 37 9.04 -0.04 0.50
C ARG A 37 10.31 -0.82 0.10
N PRO A 38 10.89 -1.63 1.01
CA PRO A 38 12.06 -2.42 0.68
C PRO A 38 11.75 -3.49 -0.37
N VAL A 39 12.78 -3.91 -1.11
CA VAL A 39 12.67 -5.01 -2.06
C VAL A 39 12.46 -6.31 -1.29
N SER A 40 11.32 -6.94 -1.55
CA SER A 40 10.96 -8.23 -0.97
C SER A 40 11.35 -9.38 -1.89
N LEU A 41 11.35 -10.59 -1.34
CA LEU A 41 11.53 -11.81 -2.13
C LEU A 41 10.37 -12.03 -3.12
N GLU A 42 9.18 -11.50 -2.85
CA GLU A 42 8.05 -11.54 -3.79
C GLU A 42 8.27 -10.66 -5.02
N ASP A 43 9.17 -9.69 -4.94
CA ASP A 43 9.52 -8.82 -6.06
C ASP A 43 10.69 -9.40 -6.89
N MET A 44 11.06 -10.66 -6.66
CA MET A 44 12.20 -11.31 -7.31
C MET A 44 11.73 -12.48 -8.18
N GLU A 45 12.35 -12.61 -9.35
CA GLU A 45 12.23 -13.76 -10.24
C GLU A 45 13.57 -14.48 -10.31
N LEU A 46 13.55 -15.81 -10.27
CA LEU A 46 14.74 -16.61 -10.52
C LEU A 46 14.98 -16.70 -12.03
N ARG A 47 16.08 -16.11 -12.50
CA ARG A 47 16.55 -16.19 -13.89
C ARG A 47 17.87 -16.96 -13.96
N GLU A 48 18.37 -17.18 -15.17
CA GLU A 48 19.66 -17.86 -15.41
C GLU A 48 20.83 -17.18 -14.68
N ASP A 49 20.81 -15.84 -14.61
CA ASP A 49 21.82 -15.03 -13.91
C ASP A 49 21.57 -14.89 -12.39
N GLY A 50 20.59 -15.64 -11.85
CA GLY A 50 20.20 -15.63 -10.44
C GLY A 50 18.93 -14.84 -10.15
N TRP A 51 18.74 -14.47 -8.87
CA TRP A 51 17.56 -13.73 -8.41
C TRP A 51 17.62 -12.28 -8.90
N MET A 52 16.73 -11.94 -9.83
CA MET A 52 16.61 -10.64 -10.44
C MET A 52 15.31 -9.97 -9.99
N PRO A 53 15.31 -8.68 -9.66
CA PRO A 53 14.07 -8.00 -9.35
C PRO A 53 13.14 -7.96 -10.57
N PHE A 54 11.89 -8.39 -10.37
CA PHE A 54 10.84 -8.35 -11.36
C PHE A 54 10.04 -7.06 -11.19
N TYR A 55 10.51 -5.98 -11.82
CA TYR A 55 9.78 -4.71 -11.85
C TYR A 55 9.22 -4.45 -13.23
N THR A 56 8.01 -3.89 -13.27
CA THR A 56 7.48 -3.31 -14.50
C THR A 56 7.78 -1.82 -14.51
N ARG A 57 7.84 -1.19 -15.70
CA ARG A 57 7.95 0.28 -15.84
C ARG A 57 6.80 1.06 -15.17
N TYR A 58 5.78 0.35 -14.71
CA TYR A 58 4.57 0.89 -14.13
C TYR A 58 4.51 0.73 -12.61
N THR A 59 5.47 0.01 -12.01
CA THR A 59 5.58 -0.14 -10.56
C THR A 59 5.98 1.21 -9.94
N THR A 60 5.11 1.77 -9.12
CA THR A 60 5.43 2.99 -8.35
C THR A 60 6.23 2.62 -7.11
N TRP A 61 7.25 3.42 -6.77
CA TRP A 61 8.09 3.25 -5.57
C TRP A 61 7.71 4.19 -4.43
N GLU A 62 6.65 4.96 -4.65
CA GLU A 62 6.14 5.92 -3.68
C GLU A 62 5.22 5.22 -2.70
N THR A 63 5.39 5.61 -1.45
CA THR A 63 4.59 5.19 -0.32
C THR A 63 3.90 6.43 0.22
N TYR A 64 2.67 6.26 0.67
CA TYR A 64 1.87 7.34 1.24
C TYR A 64 1.50 6.99 2.67
N VAL A 65 1.32 8.00 3.52
CA VAL A 65 0.91 7.83 4.91
C VAL A 65 -0.15 8.87 5.24
N ARG A 66 -1.19 8.46 5.96
CA ARG A 66 -2.17 9.38 6.54
C ARG A 66 -2.01 9.41 8.05
N GLU A 67 -2.12 8.24 8.67
CA GLU A 67 -1.92 8.05 10.11
C GLU A 67 -0.92 6.92 10.35
N GLU A 68 0.03 7.13 11.26
CA GLU A 68 0.91 6.04 11.68
C GLU A 68 0.08 4.90 12.31
N PRO A 69 0.45 3.62 12.10
CA PRO A 69 1.73 3.13 11.55
C PRO A 69 1.67 2.63 10.10
N LEU A 70 0.54 2.80 9.42
CA LEU A 70 0.30 2.18 8.11
C LEU A 70 0.88 3.01 6.95
N ASN A 71 1.70 2.37 6.12
CA ASN A 71 2.18 2.93 4.87
C ASN A 71 1.39 2.31 3.72
N LEU A 72 0.82 3.14 2.87
CA LEU A 72 0.14 2.77 1.65
C LEU A 72 1.14 2.65 0.51
N TYR A 73 1.07 1.57 -0.25
CA TYR A 73 1.94 1.33 -1.40
C TYR A 73 1.11 0.80 -2.58
N PHE A 74 1.22 1.45 -3.73
CA PHE A 74 0.56 0.99 -4.95
C PHE A 74 1.42 -0.06 -5.62
N ASN A 75 0.99 -1.31 -5.51
CA ASN A 75 1.60 -2.43 -6.20
C ASN A 75 0.89 -2.67 -7.53
N THR A 76 1.32 -1.93 -8.54
CA THR A 76 0.83 -2.04 -9.90
C THR A 76 1.54 -3.18 -10.64
N PHE A 77 1.17 -4.43 -10.33
CA PHE A 77 1.56 -5.57 -11.16
C PHE A 77 0.70 -5.59 -12.43
N TYR A 78 1.21 -5.00 -13.51
CA TYR A 78 0.64 -5.11 -14.85
C TYR A 78 1.14 -6.40 -15.51
N GLY A 79 0.72 -7.54 -14.95
CA GLY A 79 1.17 -8.87 -15.39
C GLY A 79 0.32 -9.53 -16.46
N ASP A 80 -0.82 -8.95 -16.84
CA ASP A 80 -1.71 -9.59 -17.80
C ASP A 80 -2.15 -8.59 -18.87
N VAL A 81 -1.95 -8.93 -20.13
CA VAL A 81 -2.25 -8.09 -21.32
C VAL A 81 -3.77 -8.05 -21.60
N HIS A 82 -4.58 -8.47 -20.63
CA HIS A 82 -6.02 -8.59 -20.70
C HIS A 82 -6.71 -7.39 -20.04
N GLU A 83 -7.85 -6.95 -20.60
CA GLU A 83 -8.62 -5.77 -20.14
C GLU A 83 -8.92 -5.74 -18.63
N LYS A 84 -8.98 -6.90 -17.97
CA LYS A 84 -9.16 -7.01 -16.51
C LYS A 84 -7.99 -6.44 -15.71
N ALA A 85 -6.77 -6.46 -16.25
CA ALA A 85 -5.58 -5.95 -15.57
C ALA A 85 -5.52 -4.41 -15.49
N TYR A 86 -6.26 -3.71 -16.37
CA TYR A 86 -6.35 -2.25 -16.31
C TYR A 86 -7.43 -1.75 -15.35
N ARG A 87 -8.38 -2.61 -14.99
CA ARG A 87 -9.48 -2.28 -14.09
C ARG A 87 -9.08 -2.29 -12.62
N TYR A 88 -8.13 -3.12 -12.23
CA TYR A 88 -7.79 -3.33 -10.82
C TYR A 88 -6.34 -2.97 -10.54
N CYS A 89 -6.11 -2.33 -9.40
CA CYS A 89 -4.78 -2.11 -8.83
C CYS A 89 -4.67 -2.90 -7.51
N PHE A 90 -3.50 -3.46 -7.22
CA PHE A 90 -3.24 -3.92 -5.86
C PHE A 90 -2.68 -2.78 -5.02
N VAL A 91 -3.23 -2.63 -3.82
CA VAL A 91 -2.77 -1.68 -2.82
C VAL A 91 -2.28 -2.48 -1.62
N GLU A 92 -1.04 -2.24 -1.22
CA GLU A 92 -0.42 -2.83 -0.05
C GLU A 92 -0.43 -1.83 1.10
N TYR A 93 -0.89 -2.29 2.26
CA TYR A 93 -0.91 -1.57 3.52
C TYR A 93 0.17 -2.19 4.42
N LEU A 94 1.20 -1.43 4.74
CA LEU A 94 2.46 -1.91 5.27
C LEU A 94 2.69 -1.37 6.68
N LEU A 95 3.05 -2.25 7.60
CA LEU A 95 3.68 -1.85 8.85
C LEU A 95 5.18 -1.74 8.58
N SER A 96 5.72 -0.52 8.64
CA SER A 96 7.12 -0.23 8.28
C SER A 96 8.15 -0.77 9.27
N TRP A 97 7.71 -1.39 10.37
CA TRP A 97 8.56 -1.88 11.44
C TRP A 97 9.19 -3.23 11.08
N PRO A 98 10.52 -3.29 10.88
CA PRO A 98 11.20 -4.53 10.54
C PRO A 98 11.18 -5.50 11.71
N ASN A 99 10.92 -6.78 11.40
CA ASN A 99 10.95 -7.92 12.33
C ASN A 99 10.00 -7.79 13.54
N TYR A 100 9.02 -6.89 13.46
CA TYR A 100 8.04 -6.71 14.54
C TYR A 100 7.25 -8.00 14.79
N GLU A 101 7.12 -8.40 16.06
CA GLU A 101 6.28 -9.53 16.44
C GLU A 101 4.81 -9.12 16.49
N LEU A 102 4.11 -9.32 15.39
CA LEU A 102 2.70 -8.95 15.29
C LEU A 102 1.84 -9.79 16.23
N ASN A 103 0.87 -9.13 16.86
CA ASN A 103 -0.15 -9.80 17.67
C ASN A 103 -0.80 -10.94 16.86
N LYS A 104 -0.91 -12.14 17.47
CA LYS A 104 -1.48 -13.34 16.84
C LYS A 104 -2.89 -13.13 16.26
N ARG A 105 -3.67 -12.19 16.82
CA ARG A 105 -5.01 -11.84 16.31
C ARG A 105 -5.00 -11.21 14.91
N LEU A 106 -3.89 -10.56 14.54
CA LEU A 106 -3.73 -9.90 13.25
C LEU A 106 -3.05 -10.79 12.21
N VAL A 107 -2.56 -11.97 12.62
CA VAL A 107 -1.99 -12.97 11.71
C VAL A 107 -3.11 -13.53 10.83
N GLY A 108 -2.92 -13.47 9.51
CA GLY A 108 -3.93 -13.83 8.52
C GLY A 108 -4.65 -12.62 7.92
N LEU A 109 -4.79 -11.53 8.69
CA LEU A 109 -5.13 -10.21 8.13
C LEU A 109 -3.90 -9.56 7.51
N PHE A 110 -2.80 -9.57 8.26
CA PHE A 110 -1.48 -9.25 7.75
C PHE A 110 -0.70 -10.53 7.46
N THR A 111 0.13 -10.43 6.44
CA THR A 111 1.04 -11.47 5.96
C THR A 111 2.47 -10.95 6.02
N ARG A 112 3.44 -11.85 6.19
CA ARG A 112 4.85 -11.48 6.21
C ARG A 112 5.34 -11.20 4.80
N LEU A 113 5.92 -10.01 4.61
CA LEU A 113 6.70 -9.66 3.44
C LEU A 113 8.18 -9.86 3.76
N ASN A 114 8.75 -10.98 3.29
CA ASN A 114 10.15 -11.31 3.53
C ASN A 114 11.06 -10.43 2.68
N LEU A 115 12.07 -9.81 3.29
CA LEU A 115 12.95 -8.86 2.63
C LEU A 115 14.17 -9.54 2.02
N ARG A 116 14.64 -9.03 0.87
CA ARG A 116 15.86 -9.54 0.22
C ARG A 116 17.10 -9.40 1.12
N SER A 117 17.19 -8.33 1.90
CA SER A 117 18.28 -8.07 2.84
C SER A 117 18.23 -8.95 4.10
N GLY A 118 17.23 -9.83 4.23
CA GLY A 118 16.93 -10.57 5.45
C GLY A 118 15.90 -9.86 6.32
N GLY A 119 15.21 -10.64 7.15
CA GLY A 119 14.10 -10.18 7.97
C GLY A 119 12.77 -10.07 7.21
N TYR A 120 11.78 -9.45 7.85
CA TYR A 120 10.44 -9.27 7.28
C TYR A 120 9.77 -8.00 7.78
N ILE A 121 8.77 -7.54 7.03
CA ILE A 121 7.76 -6.58 7.49
C ILE A 121 6.36 -7.20 7.35
N TRP A 122 5.33 -6.51 7.84
CA TRP A 122 3.95 -6.98 7.71
C TRP A 122 3.20 -6.19 6.63
N LYS A 123 2.44 -6.90 5.81
CA LYS A 123 1.60 -6.31 4.77
C LYS A 123 0.19 -6.87 4.75
N CYS A 124 -0.78 -6.05 4.40
CA CYS A 124 -2.08 -6.47 3.91
C CYS A 124 -2.20 -6.03 2.45
N LYS A 125 -2.57 -6.95 1.55
CA LYS A 125 -2.74 -6.65 0.12
C LYS A 125 -4.23 -6.69 -0.23
N ARG A 126 -4.75 -5.60 -0.79
CA ARG A 126 -6.14 -5.49 -1.26
C ARG A 126 -6.16 -5.18 -2.75
N MET A 127 -7.17 -5.71 -3.44
CA MET A 127 -7.45 -5.35 -4.83
C MET A 127 -8.46 -4.21 -4.82
N VAL A 128 -8.19 -3.14 -5.59
CA VAL A 128 -9.03 -1.94 -5.70
C VAL A 128 -9.43 -1.75 -7.15
N ASP A 129 -10.71 -1.51 -7.39
CA ASP A 129 -11.22 -1.18 -8.72
C ASP A 129 -10.92 0.29 -9.02
N ILE A 130 -10.09 0.54 -10.04
CA ILE A 130 -9.65 1.87 -10.44
C ILE A 130 -10.46 2.44 -11.62
N THR A 131 -11.62 1.86 -11.95
CA THR A 131 -12.48 2.40 -13.03
C THR A 131 -13.04 3.80 -12.72
N SER A 132 -13.14 4.15 -11.45
CA SER A 132 -13.54 5.47 -10.95
C SER A 132 -12.54 5.91 -9.87
N PRO A 133 -11.86 7.05 -10.04
CA PRO A 133 -10.95 7.58 -9.02
C PRO A 133 -11.61 7.74 -7.65
N ASP A 134 -12.84 8.29 -7.61
CA ASP A 134 -13.57 8.51 -6.36
C ASP A 134 -13.93 7.20 -5.66
N SER A 135 -14.38 6.20 -6.43
CA SER A 135 -14.75 4.89 -5.87
C SER A 135 -13.52 4.15 -5.35
N ALA A 136 -12.43 4.17 -6.11
CA ALA A 136 -11.15 3.61 -5.69
C ALA A 136 -10.62 4.28 -4.41
N LEU A 137 -10.73 5.60 -4.30
CA LEU A 137 -10.32 6.34 -3.12
C LEU A 137 -11.14 5.95 -1.89
N MET A 138 -12.46 5.88 -2.02
CA MET A 138 -13.34 5.43 -0.94
C MET A 138 -13.00 4.01 -0.48
N ASP A 139 -12.72 3.10 -1.40
CA ASP A 139 -12.28 1.74 -1.08
C ASP A 139 -10.92 1.74 -0.37
N ILE A 140 -9.98 2.57 -0.82
CA ILE A 140 -8.65 2.69 -0.19
C ILE A 140 -8.77 3.19 1.25
N GLU A 141 -9.56 4.24 1.48
CA GLU A 141 -9.82 4.83 2.80
C GLU A 141 -10.47 3.82 3.73
N LYS A 142 -11.55 3.17 3.27
CA LYS A 142 -12.25 2.15 4.03
C LYS A 142 -11.32 1.03 4.48
N ASN A 143 -10.54 0.48 3.54
CA ASN A 143 -9.56 -0.56 3.87
C ASN A 143 -8.49 -0.05 4.85
N TYR A 144 -8.07 1.21 4.73
CA TYR A 144 -7.11 1.81 5.66
C TYR A 144 -7.66 1.88 7.08
N ASP A 145 -8.88 2.39 7.23
CA ASP A 145 -9.54 2.58 8.52
C ASP A 145 -9.88 1.24 9.18
N GLU A 146 -10.34 0.25 8.41
CA GLU A 146 -10.55 -1.11 8.92
C GLU A 146 -9.27 -1.72 9.48
N LEU A 147 -8.13 -1.54 8.79
CA LEU A 147 -6.84 -2.04 9.25
C LEU A 147 -6.33 -1.28 10.47
N LEU A 148 -6.51 0.04 10.51
CA LEU A 148 -6.11 0.85 11.66
C LEU A 148 -6.92 0.47 12.91
N LEU A 149 -8.24 0.28 12.78
CA LEU A 149 -9.09 -0.19 13.87
C LEU A 149 -8.67 -1.57 14.37
N ALA A 150 -8.32 -2.49 13.47
CA ALA A 150 -7.81 -3.80 13.87
C ALA A 150 -6.47 -3.68 14.64
N LEU A 151 -5.58 -2.79 14.23
CA LEU A 151 -4.33 -2.52 14.94
C LEU A 151 -4.57 -1.91 16.32
N MET A 152 -5.52 -0.98 16.44
CA MET A 152 -5.93 -0.39 17.72
C MET A 152 -6.51 -1.45 18.67
N ASP A 153 -7.45 -2.28 18.19
CA ASP A 153 -8.04 -3.37 18.99
C ASP A 153 -7.00 -4.39 19.48
N ALA A 154 -5.97 -4.63 18.66
CA ALA A 154 -4.86 -5.50 19.01
C ALA A 154 -3.81 -4.84 19.93
N GLY A 155 -3.98 -3.57 20.29
CA GLY A 155 -3.05 -2.79 21.13
C GLY A 155 -1.73 -2.44 20.44
N VAL A 156 -1.71 -2.39 19.11
CA VAL A 156 -0.53 -2.04 18.31
C VAL A 156 -0.38 -0.52 18.15
N VAL A 157 -1.48 0.21 18.24
CA VAL A 157 -1.55 1.68 18.15
C VAL A 157 -2.30 2.20 19.37
N ASP A 158 -1.75 3.19 20.06
CA ASP A 158 -2.40 3.80 21.22
C ASP A 158 -3.60 4.67 20.77
N THR A 159 -4.78 4.41 21.31
CA THR A 159 -6.01 5.20 21.05
C THR A 159 -5.98 6.61 21.65
N ASN A 160 -4.92 7.01 22.35
CA ASN A 160 -4.85 8.25 23.14
C ASN A 160 -3.94 9.34 22.55
N ALA A 161 -3.39 9.18 21.35
CA ALA A 161 -2.50 10.17 20.74
C ALA A 161 -3.21 11.42 20.19
N SER A 162 -4.54 11.43 20.08
CA SER A 162 -5.30 12.54 19.48
C SER A 162 -5.82 13.58 20.48
N ALA A 163 -5.47 13.49 21.77
CA ALA A 163 -5.97 14.42 22.79
C ALA A 163 -4.91 15.32 23.46
N GLU A 164 -3.61 15.08 23.28
CA GLU A 164 -2.58 15.94 23.87
C GLU A 164 -1.49 16.25 22.85
N GLY A 165 -1.65 17.38 22.16
CA GLY A 165 -0.49 18.10 21.64
C GLY A 165 0.37 18.50 22.84
N VAL A 166 1.50 17.81 23.02
CA VAL A 166 2.78 18.31 23.55
C VAL A 166 3.76 17.12 23.47
N GLY A 167 4.93 17.39 22.88
CA GLY A 167 5.90 16.37 22.51
C GLY A 167 6.29 15.42 23.64
N ARG A 168 6.33 14.13 23.32
CA ARG A 168 7.13 13.16 24.07
C ARG A 168 7.97 12.36 23.09
N GLN A 169 9.28 12.45 23.31
CA GLN A 169 10.34 11.70 22.66
C GLN A 169 9.92 10.24 22.45
N ARG A 170 9.93 9.81 21.18
CA ARG A 170 9.91 8.41 20.80
C ARG A 170 11.12 7.73 21.43
N ARG A 171 10.92 7.09 22.57
CA ARG A 171 11.88 6.13 23.09
C ARG A 171 11.74 4.86 22.26
N HIS A 172 12.74 4.64 21.43
CA HIS A 172 13.14 3.30 21.00
C HIS A 172 12.97 2.31 22.14
N ARG A 173 12.29 1.21 21.86
CA ARG A 173 12.41 -0.03 22.61
C ARG A 173 11.78 -1.18 21.84
N PRO A 174 12.37 -2.36 22.00
CA PRO A 174 13.65 -2.79 21.45
C PRO A 174 13.48 -3.54 20.13
#